data_AF-A0A433KVJ6-F1
#
_entry.id   AF-A0A433KVJ6-F1
#
_cell.length_a   1.000
_cell.length_b   1.000
_cell.length_c   1.000
_cell.angle_alpha   90.00
_cell.angle_beta   90.00
_cell.angle_gamma   90.00
#
_symmetry.space_group_name_H-M   'P 1'
#
loop_
_entity.id
_entity.type
_entity.pdbx_description
1 polymer ?
#
loop_
_entity_poly.entity_id
_entity_poly.type
_entity_poly.pdbx_seq_one_letter_code
_entity_poly.pdbx_strand_id
1 'polypeptide(L)'
;MSIVHVSEKELYAKLEKCIAGERVLIDREGDRFSARIQHARGMDATVIPEKQLGNSGKSSNDINSITVPYETIWELEIKGVVYSRLAE
;
A
#
# COMPACT_ATOMS: atom_id res chain seq x y z
N MET A 1 15.45 1.83 -9.49
CA MET A 1 14.16 2.13 -8.85
C MET A 1 13.93 3.62 -9.03
N SER A 2 12.83 3.99 -9.69
CA SER A 2 12.56 5.39 -10.05
C SER A 2 11.43 5.91 -9.18
N ILE A 3 11.63 7.08 -8.57
CA ILE A 3 10.62 7.75 -7.75
C ILE A 3 9.96 8.84 -8.59
N VAL A 4 8.64 8.82 -8.66
CA VAL A 4 7.82 9.82 -9.32
C VAL A 4 6.96 10.48 -8.27
N HIS A 5 7.16 11.77 -8.07
CA HIS A 5 6.32 12.57 -7.19
C HIS A 5 5.02 12.90 -7.91
N VAL A 6 3.89 12.60 -7.28
CA VAL A 6 2.55 12.82 -7.83
C VAL A 6 1.70 13.59 -6.84
N SER A 7 0.65 14.24 -7.34
CA SER A 7 -0.39 14.77 -6.48
C SER A 7 -1.14 13.65 -5.76
N GLU A 8 -1.79 13.96 -4.64
CA GLU A 8 -2.61 13.00 -3.90
C GLU A 8 -3.71 12.38 -4.79
N LYS A 9 -4.38 13.20 -5.60
CA LYS A 9 -5.42 12.75 -6.53
C LYS A 9 -4.89 11.76 -7.56
N GLU A 10 -3.68 11.98 -8.07
CA GLU A 10 -3.05 11.06 -9.01
C GLU A 10 -2.64 9.75 -8.33
N LEU A 11 -2.19 9.79 -7.08
CA LEU A 11 -1.90 8.58 -6.31
C LEU A 11 -3.17 7.75 -6.10
N TYR A 12 -4.27 8.39 -5.73
CA TYR A 12 -5.56 7.72 -5.52
C TYR A 12 -6.11 7.10 -6.82
N ALA A 13 -5.99 7.80 -7.94
CA ALA A 13 -6.39 7.27 -9.25
C ALA A 13 -5.54 6.05 -9.67
N LYS A 14 -4.29 5.96 -9.21
CA LYS A 14 -3.44 4.77 -9.41
C LYS A 14 -3.83 3.65 -8.46
N LEU A 15 -4.13 3.95 -7.19
CA LEU A 15 -4.59 2.97 -6.20
C LEU A 15 -5.91 2.31 -6.62
N GLU A 16 -6.85 3.05 -7.21
CA GLU A 16 -8.09 2.48 -7.74
C GLU A 16 -7.85 1.43 -8.84
N LYS A 17 -6.76 1.58 -9.60
CA LYS A 17 -6.37 0.69 -10.69
C LYS A 17 -5.32 -0.35 -10.27
N CYS A 18 -5.01 -0.40 -8.98
CA CYS A 18 -4.00 -1.28 -8.43
C CYS A 18 -4.43 -2.75 -8.53
N ILE A 19 -3.46 -3.63 -8.75
CA ILE A 19 -3.65 -5.08 -8.70
C ILE A 19 -3.10 -5.68 -7.41
N ALA A 20 -3.64 -6.82 -7.02
CA ALA A 20 -3.14 -7.57 -5.86
C ALA A 20 -1.62 -7.83 -5.97
N GLY A 21 -0.89 -7.59 -4.88
CA GLY A 21 0.56 -7.78 -4.78
C GLY A 21 1.41 -6.52 -4.99
N GLU A 22 0.83 -5.39 -5.41
CA GLU A 22 1.55 -4.13 -5.47
C GLU A 22 1.90 -3.62 -4.07
N ARG A 23 3.09 -3.03 -3.92
CA ARG A 23 3.61 -2.61 -2.62
C ARG A 23 3.16 -1.18 -2.33
N VAL A 24 2.78 -0.93 -1.09
CA VAL A 24 2.46 0.41 -0.59
C VAL A 24 3.22 0.73 0.67
N LEU A 25 3.49 2.02 0.87
CA LEU A 25 3.92 2.58 2.15
C LEU A 25 2.73 3.28 2.79
N ILE A 26 2.41 2.91 4.02
CA ILE A 26 1.29 3.45 4.79
C ILE A 26 1.85 4.13 6.03
N ASP A 27 1.27 5.28 6.39
CA ASP A 27 1.48 5.96 7.66
C ASP A 27 0.14 6.00 8.40
N ARG A 28 0.08 5.34 9.55
CA ARG A 28 -1.07 5.38 10.42
C ARG A 28 -0.63 5.88 11.78
N GLU A 29 -1.11 7.06 12.16
CA GLU A 29 -0.87 7.63 13.49
C GLU A 29 0.64 7.75 13.81
N GLY A 30 1.49 7.98 12.79
CA GLY A 30 2.94 8.06 12.91
C GLY A 30 3.69 6.74 12.83
N ASP A 31 2.99 5.60 12.75
CA ASP A 31 3.60 4.29 12.46
C ASP A 31 3.62 4.06 10.94
N ARG A 32 4.83 4.09 10.37
CA ARG A 32 5.06 3.85 8.94
C ARG A 32 5.42 2.40 8.70
N PHE A 33 4.63 1.72 7.87
CA PHE A 33 4.89 0.33 7.51
C PHE A 33 4.61 0.06 6.03
N SER A 34 5.31 -0.91 5.48
CA SER A 34 5.07 -1.40 4.12
C SER A 34 4.06 -2.54 4.13
N ALA A 35 3.20 -2.56 3.13
CA ALA A 35 2.19 -3.60 2.94
C ALA A 35 2.03 -3.93 1.45
N ARG A 36 1.33 -5.04 1.18
CA ARG A 36 0.95 -5.46 -0.17
C ARG A 36 -0.54 -5.32 -0.35
N ILE A 37 -0.98 -4.71 -1.44
CA ILE A 37 -2.40 -4.59 -1.73
C ILE A 37 -2.99 -5.97 -2.02
N GLN A 38 -4.15 -6.24 -1.44
CA GLN A 38 -4.97 -7.40 -1.79
C GLN A 38 -6.08 -6.99 -2.77
N HIS A 39 -6.76 -5.89 -2.47
CA HIS A 39 -7.70 -5.22 -3.37
C HIS A 39 -7.92 -3.78 -2.93
N ALA A 40 -8.32 -2.92 -3.87
CA ALA A 40 -8.69 -1.54 -3.60
C ALA A 40 -10.16 -1.34 -4.02
N ARG A 41 -10.97 -0.69 -3.17
CA ARG A 41 -12.39 -0.46 -3.45
C ARG A 41 -12.83 0.88 -2.86
N GLY A 42 -13.44 1.72 -3.69
CA GLY A 42 -13.85 3.05 -3.26
C GLY A 42 -12.61 3.89 -2.93
N MET A 43 -12.51 4.33 -1.67
CA MET A 43 -11.39 5.15 -1.15
C MET A 43 -10.55 4.39 -0.12
N ASP A 44 -10.68 3.05 -0.10
CA ASP A 44 -10.01 2.17 0.85
C ASP A 44 -9.21 1.09 0.13
N ALA A 45 -8.04 0.76 0.67
CA ALA A 45 -7.22 -0.37 0.24
C ALA A 45 -7.20 -1.43 1.34
N THR A 46 -7.53 -2.66 0.98
CA THR A 46 -7.27 -3.82 1.83
C THR A 46 -5.86 -4.29 1.54
N VAL A 47 -5.02 -4.32 2.57
CA VAL A 47 -3.58 -4.58 2.45
C VAL A 47 -3.13 -5.64 3.45
N ILE A 48 -2.01 -6.29 3.15
CA ILE A 48 -1.34 -7.26 4.01
C ILE A 48 0.01 -6.67 4.41
N PRO A 49 0.23 -6.35 5.70
CA PRO A 49 1.52 -5.85 6.18
C PRO A 49 2.67 -6.80 5.82
N GLU A 50 3.77 -6.29 5.27
CA GLU A 50 4.87 -7.16 4.82
C GLU A 50 5.53 -7.94 5.98
N LYS A 51 5.46 -7.42 7.21
CA LYS A 51 5.87 -8.13 8.43
C LYS A 51 5.17 -9.49 8.60
N GLN A 52 3.97 -9.66 8.06
CA GLN A 52 3.21 -10.91 8.10
C GLN A 52 3.58 -11.86 6.97
N LEU A 53 4.06 -11.33 5.83
CA LEU A 53 4.46 -12.13 4.66
C LEU A 53 5.81 -12.83 4.87
N GLY A 54 6.72 -12.23 5.65
CA GLY A 54 8.01 -12.86 5.97
C GLY A 54 7.91 -14.02 6.96
N ASN A 55 6.82 -14.12 7.71
CA ASN A 55 6.66 -15.09 8.80
C ASN A 55 5.85 -16.34 8.41
N SER A 56 5.56 -16.53 7.11
CA SER A 56 4.73 -17.61 6.55
C SER A 56 5.34 -19.02 6.63
N GLY A 57 6.31 -19.25 7.54
CA GLY A 57 6.84 -20.57 7.88
C GLY A 57 6.05 -21.31 8.97
N LYS A 58 5.12 -20.65 9.67
CA LYS A 58 4.29 -21.28 10.71
C LYS A 58 2.83 -20.84 10.58
N SER A 59 1.98 -21.78 10.18
CA SER A 59 0.51 -21.71 10.16
C SER A 59 -0.10 -20.75 9.13
N SER A 60 -0.57 -21.32 8.03
CA SER A 60 -1.28 -20.68 6.90
C SER A 60 -2.66 -20.08 7.25
N ASN A 61 -2.94 -19.78 8.52
CA ASN A 61 -4.29 -19.47 8.98
C ASN A 61 -4.51 -18.01 9.46
N ASP A 62 -3.48 -17.15 9.44
CA ASP A 62 -3.54 -15.84 10.13
C ASP A 62 -2.89 -14.69 9.33
N ILE A 63 -3.06 -14.66 8.00
CA ILE A 63 -2.75 -13.45 7.23
C ILE A 63 -3.85 -12.43 7.53
N ASN A 64 -3.59 -11.54 8.48
CA ASN A 64 -4.52 -10.49 8.88
C ASN A 64 -4.43 -9.30 7.92
N SER A 65 -5.28 -9.34 6.89
CA SER A 65 -5.55 -8.17 6.07
C SER A 65 -6.07 -7.02 6.92
N ILE A 66 -5.63 -5.80 6.65
CA ILE A 66 -6.18 -4.59 7.25
C ILE A 66 -6.71 -3.69 6.13
N THR A 67 -7.83 -3.04 6.37
CA THR A 67 -8.36 -2.00 5.48
C THR A 67 -7.84 -0.66 5.96
N VAL A 68 -7.28 0.11 5.03
CA VAL A 68 -6.74 1.45 5.29
C VAL A 68 -7.29 2.44 4.27
N PRO A 69 -7.63 3.67 4.68
CA PRO A 69 -8.09 4.69 3.75
C PRO A 69 -6.91 5.19 2.91
N TYR A 70 -7.17 5.61 1.66
CA TYR A 70 -6.11 6.06 0.75
C TYR A 70 -5.30 7.24 1.30
N GLU A 71 -5.88 8.08 2.17
CA GLU A 71 -5.20 9.20 2.83
C GLU A 71 -4.01 8.79 3.71
N THR A 72 -4.01 7.54 4.18
CA THR A 72 -2.90 6.99 4.96
C THR A 72 -1.79 6.44 4.07
N ILE A 73 -2.03 6.28 2.76
CA ILE A 73 -1.07 5.74 1.80
C ILE A 73 -0.20 6.87 1.27
N TRP A 74 1.11 6.73 1.47
CA TRP A 74 2.11 7.70 1.03
C TRP A 74 2.74 7.33 -0.31
N GLU A 75 2.96 6.04 -0.51
CA GLU A 75 3.67 5.55 -1.68
C GLU A 75 2.99 4.30 -2.24
N LEU A 76 3.00 4.18 -3.57
CA LEU A 76 2.58 3.00 -4.31
C LEU A 76 3.67 2.60 -5.30
N GLU A 77 4.16 1.38 -5.20
CA GLU A 77 5.13 0.81 -6.13
C GLU A 77 4.45 -0.11 -7.15
N ILE A 78 4.59 0.26 -8.42
CA ILE A 78 4.07 -0.50 -9.56
C ILE A 78 5.26 -0.84 -10.46
N LYS A 79 5.56 -2.13 -10.63
CA LYS A 79 6.59 -2.63 -11.54
C LYS A 79 7.95 -1.91 -11.38
N GLY A 80 8.35 -1.61 -10.13
CA GLY A 80 9.62 -0.96 -9.81
C GLY A 80 9.64 0.58 -9.94
N VAL A 81 8.49 1.21 -10.20
CA VAL A 81 8.29 2.66 -10.13
C VAL A 81 7.52 3.00 -8.86
N VAL A 82 8.09 3.86 -8.03
CA VAL A 82 7.46 4.33 -6.79
C VAL A 82 6.77 5.66 -7.06
N TYR A 83 5.45 5.68 -6.94
CA TYR A 83 4.65 6.90 -6.94
C TYR A 83 4.50 7.37 -5.51
N SER A 84 5.16 8.47 -5.16
CA SER A 84 5.08 9.08 -3.83
C SER A 84 4.22 10.33 -3.90
N ARG A 85 3.31 10.53 -2.95
CA ARG A 85 2.67 11.83 -2.80
C ARG A 85 3.70 12.87 -2.38
N LEU A 86 3.56 14.10 -2.88
CA LEU A 86 4.29 15.25 -2.35
C LEU A 86 3.78 15.55 -0.94
N ALA A 87 4.67 15.64 0.04
CA ALA A 87 4.35 16.29 1.30
C ALA A 87 4.19 17.78 1.00
N GLU A 88 3.00 18.34 1.24
CA GLU A 88 2.79 19.79 1.21
C GLU A 88 3.57 20.49 2.33
#